data_AF-A0A7C5I2R2-F1
#
_entry.id   AF-A0A7C5I2R2-F1
#
_cell.length_a   1.000
_cell.length_b   1.000
_cell.length_c   1.000
_cell.angle_alpha   90.00
_cell.angle_beta   90.00
_cell.angle_gamma   90.00
#
_symmetry.space_group_name_H-M   'P 1'
#
loop_
_entity.id
_entity.type
_entity.pdbx_description
1 polymer ?
#
loop_
_entity_poly.entity_id
_entity_poly.type
_entity_poly.pdbx_seq_one_letter_code
_entity_poly.pdbx_strand_id
1 'polypeptide(L)'
;MKSRKIIFKSAFVIGVGLFVFLIIKVGPMNILENISKLTWKSLGILFVLRLIYWVIRTYIWRRVCQCYGDSYSFSNFFAARMAGHAVSYLTPATYIGGAAFRTMSVSSLNKTKVLASVIVEKTVEIITALLLTVIGVLMAVFRISIPEGFKYI
;
A
#
# COMPACT_ATOMS: atom_id res chain seq x y z
N MET A 1 10.53 -28.31 9.48
CA MET A 1 11.22 -27.24 8.72
C MET A 1 11.29 -27.47 7.20
N LYS A 2 11.46 -28.72 6.72
CA LYS A 2 11.50 -29.07 5.28
C LYS A 2 10.19 -28.74 4.54
N SER A 3 9.02 -29.09 5.10
CA SER A 3 7.71 -28.83 4.48
C SER A 3 7.39 -27.34 4.30
N ARG A 4 7.80 -26.47 5.24
CA ARG A 4 7.62 -25.00 5.11
C ARG A 4 8.39 -24.43 3.91
N LYS A 5 9.61 -24.92 3.66
CA LYS A 5 10.41 -24.50 2.49
C LYS A 5 9.83 -24.99 1.17
N ILE A 6 9.21 -26.17 1.16
CA ILE A 6 8.57 -26.75 -0.03
C ILE A 6 7.31 -25.95 -0.39
N ILE A 7 6.43 -25.68 0.58
CA ILE A 7 5.23 -24.86 0.39
C ILE A 7 5.60 -23.46 -0.15
N PHE A 8 6.64 -22.86 0.41
CA PHE A 8 7.08 -21.53 -0.03
C PHE A 8 7.60 -21.54 -1.46
N LYS A 9 8.40 -22.56 -1.82
CA LYS A 9 8.91 -22.73 -3.20
C LYS A 9 7.78 -23.00 -4.19
N SER A 10 6.84 -23.88 -3.87
CA SER A 10 5.73 -24.19 -4.78
C SER A 10 4.83 -22.97 -4.98
N ALA A 11 4.47 -22.26 -3.91
CA ALA A 11 3.70 -21.02 -4.00
C ALA A 11 4.42 -19.96 -4.85
N PHE A 12 5.74 -19.83 -4.69
CA PHE A 12 6.54 -18.91 -5.50
C PHE A 12 6.52 -19.28 -7.00
N VAL A 13 6.74 -20.56 -7.32
CA VAL A 13 6.72 -21.04 -8.72
C VAL A 13 5.33 -20.88 -9.33
N ILE A 14 4.26 -21.19 -8.60
CA ILE A 14 2.88 -21.00 -9.05
C ILE A 14 2.60 -19.50 -9.27
N GLY A 15 3.00 -18.64 -8.34
CA GLY A 15 2.79 -17.20 -8.46
C GLY A 15 3.51 -16.59 -9.66
N VAL A 16 4.78 -16.95 -9.86
CA VAL A 16 5.55 -16.52 -11.03
C VAL A 16 4.95 -17.10 -12.32
N GLY A 17 4.56 -18.37 -12.32
CA GLY A 17 3.91 -19.02 -13.46
C GLY A 17 2.61 -18.33 -13.87
N LEU A 18 1.74 -18.03 -12.90
CA LEU A 18 0.50 -17.27 -13.13
C LEU A 18 0.77 -15.85 -13.64
N PHE A 19 1.79 -15.18 -13.11
CA PHE A 19 2.18 -13.84 -13.56
C PHE A 19 2.66 -13.85 -15.01
N VAL A 20 3.55 -14.78 -15.37
CA VAL A 20 4.05 -14.95 -16.75
C VAL A 20 2.90 -15.34 -17.68
N PHE A 21 2.03 -16.26 -17.26
CA PHE A 21 0.84 -16.64 -18.01
C PHE A 21 -0.06 -15.42 -18.29
N LEU A 22 -0.28 -14.55 -17.30
CA LEU A 22 -1.07 -13.34 -17.48
C LEU A 22 -0.44 -12.39 -18.50
N ILE A 23 0.87 -12.19 -18.45
CA ILE A 23 1.60 -11.32 -19.41
C ILE A 23 1.44 -11.85 -20.84
N ILE A 24 1.60 -13.16 -21.03
CA ILE A 24 1.46 -13.81 -22.34
C ILE A 24 0.01 -13.69 -22.82
N LYS A 25 -0.97 -13.97 -21.94
CA LYS A 25 -2.40 -13.92 -22.27
C LYS A 25 -2.88 -12.53 -22.68
N VAL A 26 -2.43 -11.49 -21.96
CA VAL A 26 -2.77 -10.09 -22.29
C VAL A 26 -2.00 -9.61 -23.53
N GLY A 27 -0.80 -10.16 -23.76
CA GLY A 27 0.12 -9.75 -24.80
C GLY A 27 1.06 -8.65 -24.30
N PRO A 28 2.39 -8.85 -24.30
CA PRO A 28 3.34 -7.85 -23.78
C PRO A 28 3.28 -6.53 -24.55
N MET A 29 3.00 -6.58 -25.86
CA MET A 29 2.85 -5.38 -26.68
C MET A 29 1.62 -4.56 -26.27
N ASN A 30 0.49 -5.22 -26.00
CA ASN A 30 -0.73 -4.55 -25.51
C ASN A 30 -0.50 -3.90 -24.14
N ILE A 31 0.30 -4.53 -23.26
CA ILE A 31 0.67 -3.94 -21.96
C ILE A 31 1.49 -2.66 -22.18
N LEU A 32 2.53 -2.72 -23.02
CA LEU A 32 3.38 -1.56 -23.34
C LEU A 32 2.59 -0.44 -24.01
N GLU A 33 1.69 -0.77 -24.94
CA GLU A 33 0.84 0.22 -25.59
C GLU A 33 -0.10 0.91 -24.59
N ASN A 34 -0.71 0.16 -23.67
CA ASN A 34 -1.54 0.75 -22.62
C ASN A 34 -0.74 1.62 -21.64
N ILE A 35 0.49 1.23 -21.30
CA ILE A 35 1.40 2.06 -20.51
C ILE A 35 1.77 3.34 -21.29
N SER A 36 2.00 3.24 -22.60
CA SER A 36 2.33 4.40 -23.44
C SER A 36 1.20 5.42 -23.56
N LYS A 37 -0.06 5.00 -23.34
CA LYS A 37 -1.23 5.89 -23.30
C LYS A 37 -1.29 6.74 -22.03
N LEU A 38 -0.48 6.43 -21.00
CA LEU A 38 -0.42 7.23 -19.78
C LEU A 38 0.26 8.58 -20.09
N THR A 39 -0.54 9.64 -20.16
CA THR A 39 -0.05 11.00 -20.33
C THR A 39 0.66 11.50 -19.07
N TRP A 40 1.67 12.37 -19.21
CA TRP A 40 2.30 13.07 -18.08
C TRP A 40 1.28 13.77 -17.16
N LYS A 41 0.16 14.25 -17.72
CA LYS A 41 -0.95 14.82 -16.96
C LYS A 41 -1.60 13.81 -16.01
N SER A 42 -1.89 12.59 -16.47
CA SER A 42 -2.53 11.57 -15.61
C SER A 42 -1.58 11.11 -14.52
N LEU A 43 -0.30 10.91 -14.86
CA LEU A 43 0.75 10.63 -13.88
C LEU A 43 0.90 11.75 -12.84
N GLY A 44 0.87 13.01 -13.27
CA GLY A 44 0.91 14.16 -12.38
C GLY A 44 -0.28 14.20 -11.42
N ILE A 45 -1.50 13.96 -11.91
CA ILE A 45 -2.70 13.90 -11.07
C ILE A 45 -2.60 12.78 -10.04
N LEU A 46 -2.20 11.57 -10.46
CA LEU A 46 -2.03 10.42 -9.56
C LEU A 46 -0.96 10.70 -8.50
N PHE A 47 0.14 11.33 -8.90
CA PHE A 47 1.22 11.72 -8.00
C PHE A 47 0.76 12.75 -6.97
N VAL A 48 0.05 13.81 -7.40
CA VAL A 48 -0.52 14.82 -6.50
C VAL A 48 -1.52 14.19 -5.53
N LEU A 49 -2.41 13.32 -6.01
CA LEU A 49 -3.37 12.62 -5.15
C LEU A 49 -2.64 11.76 -4.11
N ARG A 50 -1.56 11.09 -4.51
CA ARG A 50 -0.71 10.29 -3.61
C ARG A 50 0.03 11.16 -2.58
N LEU A 51 0.55 12.31 -3.00
CA LEU A 51 1.20 13.28 -2.11
C LEU A 51 0.21 13.81 -1.07
N ILE A 52 -0.98 14.23 -1.49
CA ILE A 52 -2.05 14.71 -0.58
C ILE A 52 -2.35 13.63 0.47
N TYR A 53 -2.50 12.38 0.03
CA TYR A 53 -2.71 11.25 0.93
C TYR A 53 -1.57 11.10 1.96
N TRP A 54 -0.31 11.19 1.55
CA TRP A 54 0.83 11.11 2.49
C TRP A 54 0.89 12.29 3.44
N VAL A 55 0.58 13.50 2.98
CA VAL A 55 0.55 14.71 3.82
C VAL A 55 -0.52 14.60 4.90
N ILE A 56 -1.76 14.24 4.52
CA ILE A 56 -2.88 14.08 5.47
C ILE A 56 -2.54 13.01 6.51
N ARG A 57 -2.04 11.85 6.07
CA ARG A 57 -1.62 10.76 6.96
C ARG A 57 -0.54 11.19 7.94
N THR A 58 0.46 11.93 7.48
CA THR A 58 1.54 12.46 8.32
C THR A 58 0.98 13.44 9.35
N TYR A 59 0.05 14.30 8.93
CA TYR A 59 -0.59 15.25 9.82
C TYR A 59 -1.36 14.55 10.94
N ILE A 60 -2.19 13.56 10.61
CA ILE A 60 -2.93 12.76 11.59
C ILE A 60 -1.97 12.07 12.57
N TRP A 61 -0.92 11.44 12.05
CA TRP A 61 0.06 10.74 12.90
C TRP A 61 0.80 11.70 13.84
N ARG A 62 1.20 12.89 13.35
CA ARG A 62 1.79 13.95 14.18
C ARG A 62 0.85 14.37 15.30
N ARG A 63 -0.45 14.56 15.02
CA ARG A 63 -1.44 14.92 16.05
C ARG A 63 -1.57 13.84 17.13
N VAL A 64 -1.55 12.57 16.74
CA VAL A 64 -1.54 11.45 17.70
C VAL A 64 -0.28 11.47 18.56
N CYS A 65 0.89 11.69 17.97
CA CYS A 65 2.16 11.78 18.72
C CYS A 65 2.25 13.02 19.63
N GLN A 66 1.67 14.16 19.23
CA GLN A 66 1.59 15.36 20.07
C GLN A 66 0.81 15.09 21.38
N CYS A 67 -0.24 14.26 21.34
CA CYS A 67 -0.96 13.85 22.56
C CYS A 67 -0.08 13.08 23.55
N TYR A 68 1.07 12.55 23.10
CA TYR A 68 2.03 11.84 23.95
C TYR A 68 3.23 12.71 24.37
N GLY A 69 3.18 14.02 24.14
CA GLY A 69 4.19 14.99 24.62
C GLY A 69 5.29 15.33 23.60
N ASP A 70 5.10 14.98 22.32
CA ASP A 70 6.14 15.15 21.30
C ASP A 70 6.09 16.53 20.61
N SER A 71 7.26 17.15 20.40
CA SER A 71 7.38 18.52 19.85
C SER A 71 7.98 18.61 18.44
N TYR A 72 8.30 17.49 17.78
CA TYR A 72 8.98 17.53 16.49
C TYR A 72 8.18 18.25 15.38
N SER A 73 8.93 18.81 14.43
CA SER A 73 8.42 19.49 13.24
C SER A 73 7.71 18.49 12.31
N PHE A 74 6.76 18.99 11.51
CA PHE A 74 6.04 18.17 10.53
C PHE A 74 7.00 17.48 9.54
N SER A 75 8.07 18.17 9.13
CA SER A 75 9.07 17.65 8.20
C SER A 75 9.77 16.39 8.73
N ASN A 76 10.07 16.33 10.03
CA ASN A 76 10.68 15.14 10.64
C ASN A 76 9.72 13.95 10.61
N PHE A 77 8.45 14.17 10.93
CA PHE A 77 7.41 13.14 10.82
C PHE A 77 7.20 12.68 9.37
N PHE A 78 7.23 13.61 8.41
CA PHE A 78 7.08 13.29 6.99
C PHE A 78 8.26 12.47 6.48
N ALA A 79 9.50 12.87 6.79
CA ALA A 79 10.70 12.14 6.41
C ALA A 79 10.75 10.74 7.03
N ALA A 80 10.45 10.61 8.33
CA ALA A 80 10.37 9.32 9.01
C ALA A 80 9.30 8.40 8.38
N ARG A 81 8.16 8.98 7.97
CA ARG A 81 7.11 8.26 7.27
C ARG A 81 7.56 7.78 5.89
N MET A 82 8.20 8.64 5.10
CA MET A 82 8.67 8.31 3.75
C MET A 82 9.75 7.22 3.79
N ALA A 83 10.70 7.34 4.71
CA ALA A 83 11.71 6.31 4.92
C ALA A 83 11.08 4.99 5.36
N GLY A 84 10.12 5.03 6.30
CA GLY A 84 9.36 3.84 6.68
C GLY A 84 8.61 3.19 5.51
N HIS A 85 8.02 3.99 4.61
CA HIS A 85 7.41 3.48 3.39
C HIS A 85 8.44 2.85 2.44
N ALA A 86 9.59 3.49 2.22
CA ALA A 86 10.66 2.95 1.38
C ALA A 86 11.13 1.58 1.91
N VAL A 87 11.38 1.46 3.21
CA VAL A 87 11.75 0.17 3.83
C VAL A 87 10.63 -0.85 3.66
N SER A 88 9.37 -0.49 3.91
CA SER A 88 8.24 -1.40 3.72
C SER A 88 8.08 -1.88 2.28
N TYR A 89 8.33 -1.05 1.27
CA TYR A 89 8.18 -1.46 -0.13
C TYR A 89 9.39 -2.23 -0.67
N LEU A 90 10.59 -1.98 -0.14
CA LEU A 90 11.81 -2.66 -0.56
C LEU A 90 12.06 -3.97 0.19
N THR A 91 11.59 -4.07 1.43
CA THR A 91 11.78 -5.30 2.22
C THR A 91 10.59 -6.25 2.05
N PRO A 92 10.82 -7.57 1.97
CA PRO A 92 9.74 -8.57 1.98
C PRO A 92 9.00 -8.66 3.33
N ALA A 93 9.28 -7.73 4.26
CA ALA A 93 8.64 -7.56 5.56
C ALA A 93 7.74 -6.30 5.55
N THR A 94 6.90 -6.19 4.52
CA THR A 94 6.04 -5.05 4.17
C THR A 94 5.32 -4.39 5.36
N TYR A 95 4.96 -5.17 6.37
CA TYR A 95 4.22 -4.71 7.55
C TYR A 95 5.10 -4.35 8.76
N ILE A 96 6.33 -4.88 8.85
CA ILE A 96 7.19 -4.75 10.03
C ILE A 96 8.27 -3.69 9.80
N GLY A 97 8.83 -3.60 8.59
CA GLY A 97 9.97 -2.74 8.27
C GLY A 97 9.70 -1.25 8.50
N GLY A 98 8.57 -0.73 8.01
CA GLY A 98 8.22 0.67 8.18
C GLY A 98 7.83 1.05 9.61
N ALA A 99 7.26 0.11 10.38
CA ALA A 99 6.91 0.32 11.78
C ALA A 99 8.16 0.37 12.68
N ALA A 100 9.11 -0.54 12.45
CA ALA A 100 10.40 -0.57 13.14
C ALA A 100 11.25 0.67 12.83
N PHE A 101 11.22 1.17 11.59
CA PHE A 101 11.98 2.37 11.23
C PHE A 101 11.44 3.63 11.92
N ARG A 102 10.11 3.76 12.03
CA ARG A 102 9.49 4.90 12.73
C ARG A 102 9.78 4.89 14.24
N THR A 103 9.82 3.72 14.88
CA THR A 103 10.16 3.60 16.31
C THR A 103 11.65 3.83 16.58
N MET A 104 12.51 3.59 15.60
CA MET A 104 13.94 3.92 15.67
C MET A 104 14.22 5.41 15.41
N SER A 105 13.43 6.06 14.55
CA SER A 105 13.64 7.46 14.16
C SER A 105 13.15 8.49 15.17
N VAL A 106 12.14 8.15 15.99
CA VAL A 106 11.62 9.03 17.05
C VAL A 106 12.16 8.54 18.40
N SER A 107 13.43 8.86 18.67
CA SER A 107 14.20 8.32 19.80
C SER A 107 13.76 8.83 21.18
N SER A 108 13.02 9.93 21.26
CA SER A 108 12.57 10.55 22.52
C SER A 108 11.22 10.07 23.02
N LEU A 109 10.44 9.33 22.21
CA LEU A 109 9.15 8.79 22.62
C LEU A 109 9.26 7.36 23.12
N ASN A 110 8.34 6.99 24.02
CA ASN A 110 8.18 5.60 24.43
C ASN A 110 7.89 4.72 23.20
N LYS A 111 8.86 3.86 22.85
CA LYS A 111 8.83 2.99 21.66
C LYS A 111 7.56 2.15 21.55
N THR A 112 7.00 1.72 22.68
CA THR A 112 5.73 0.97 22.73
C THR A 112 4.55 1.81 22.27
N LYS A 113 4.50 3.10 22.65
CA LYS A 113 3.42 4.01 22.23
C LYS A 113 3.51 4.34 20.74
N VAL A 114 4.73 4.54 20.22
CA VAL A 114 4.95 4.76 18.79
C VAL A 114 4.53 3.54 17.98
N LEU A 115 4.93 2.33 18.41
CA LEU A 115 4.54 1.09 17.75
C LEU A 115 3.01 0.89 17.76
N ALA A 116 2.37 1.11 18.91
CA ALA A 116 0.91 1.05 19.03
C ALA A 116 0.21 2.03 18.08
N SER A 117 0.72 3.26 17.96
CA SER A 117 0.17 4.25 17.02
C SER A 117 0.22 3.78 15.57
N VAL A 118 1.31 3.11 15.16
CA VAL A 118 1.47 2.57 13.80
C VAL A 118 0.53 1.40 13.56
N ILE A 119 0.33 0.53 14.56
CA ILE A 119 -0.61 -0.60 14.48
C ILE A 119 -2.03 -0.07 14.31
N VAL A 120 -2.46 0.88 15.14
CA VAL A 120 -3.79 1.51 15.03
C VAL A 120 -3.97 2.15 13.66
N GLU A 121 -2.97 2.89 13.17
CA GLU A 121 -3.00 3.48 11.84
C GLU A 121 -3.21 2.43 10.74
N LYS A 122 -2.51 1.29 10.83
CA LYS A 122 -2.65 0.20 9.85
C LYS A 122 -3.96 -0.54 9.95
N THR A 123 -4.48 -0.75 11.15
CA THR A 123 -5.81 -1.33 11.34
C THR A 123 -6.88 -0.45 10.70
N VAL A 124 -6.84 0.85 10.94
CA VAL A 124 -7.77 1.81 10.31
C VAL A 124 -7.62 1.78 8.79
N GLU A 125 -6.40 1.78 8.27
CA GLU A 125 -6.15 1.69 6.82
C GLU A 125 -6.77 0.43 6.19
N ILE A 126 -6.57 -0.73 6.80
CA ILE A 126 -7.09 -2.01 6.29
C ILE A 126 -8.61 -2.03 6.36
N ILE A 127 -9.20 -1.59 7.48
CA ILE A 127 -10.65 -1.53 7.65
C ILE A 127 -11.27 -0.58 6.63
N THR A 128 -10.73 0.63 6.46
CA THR A 128 -11.22 1.59 5.47
C THR A 128 -11.09 1.03 4.05
N ALA A 129 -9.95 0.41 3.72
CA ALA A 129 -9.75 -0.20 2.40
C ALA A 129 -10.75 -1.34 2.15
N LEU A 130 -10.98 -2.21 3.14
CA LEU A 130 -11.93 -3.31 3.03
C LEU A 130 -13.36 -2.78 2.83
N LEU A 131 -13.80 -1.83 3.66
CA LEU A 131 -15.14 -1.25 3.57
C LEU A 131 -15.36 -0.56 2.23
N LEU A 132 -14.43 0.29 1.79
CA LEU A 132 -14.55 0.96 0.49
C LEU A 132 -14.46 -0.02 -0.68
N THR A 133 -13.69 -1.10 -0.56
CA THR A 133 -13.64 -2.14 -1.59
C THR A 133 -14.99 -2.85 -1.69
N VAL A 134 -15.58 -3.25 -0.56
CA VAL A 134 -16.91 -3.89 -0.54
C VAL A 134 -17.97 -2.97 -1.14
N ILE A 135 -18.01 -1.70 -0.70
CA ILE A 135 -18.95 -0.70 -1.24
C ILE A 135 -18.72 -0.50 -2.74
N GLY A 136 -17.47 -0.35 -3.17
CA GLY A 136 -17.11 -0.17 -4.57
C GLY A 136 -17.50 -1.36 -5.44
N VAL A 137 -17.31 -2.59 -4.96
CA VAL A 137 -17.73 -3.81 -5.65
C VAL A 137 -19.26 -3.89 -5.74
N LEU A 138 -19.98 -3.62 -4.65
CA LEU A 138 -21.44 -3.59 -4.67
C LEU A 138 -21.95 -2.54 -5.67
N MET A 139 -21.39 -1.32 -5.63
CA MET A 139 -21.73 -0.28 -6.60
C MET A 139 -21.44 -0.71 -8.04
N ALA A 140 -20.29 -1.34 -8.30
CA ALA A 140 -19.94 -1.84 -9.62
C ALA A 140 -20.97 -2.88 -10.11
N VAL A 141 -21.32 -3.86 -9.28
CA VAL A 141 -22.29 -4.90 -9.64
C VAL A 141 -23.69 -4.32 -9.90
N PHE A 142 -24.14 -3.34 -9.12
CA PHE A 142 -25.48 -2.77 -9.27
C PHE A 142 -25.59 -1.66 -10.32
N ARG A 143 -24.49 -0.97 -10.67
CA ARG A 143 -24.49 0.17 -11.61
C ARG A 143 -23.91 -0.15 -12.97
N ILE A 144 -22.98 -1.09 -13.07
CA ILE A 144 -22.33 -1.45 -14.34
C ILE A 144 -23.12 -2.60 -14.95
N SER A 145 -23.96 -2.30 -15.95
CA SER A 145 -24.50 -3.33 -16.83
C SER A 145 -23.31 -4.06 -17.46
N ILE A 146 -23.18 -5.35 -17.14
CA ILE A 146 -22.10 -6.19 -17.67
C ILE A 146 -22.20 -6.15 -19.21
N PRO A 147 -21.19 -5.65 -19.94
CA PRO A 147 -21.20 -5.65 -21.39
C PRO A 147 -21.36 -7.09 -21.90
N GLU A 148 -22.20 -7.32 -22.92
CA GLU A 148 -22.57 -8.67 -23.38
C GLU A 148 -21.37 -9.55 -23.81
N GLY A 149 -20.18 -8.98 -24.01
CA GLY A 149 -18.93 -9.71 -24.24
C GLY A 149 -18.40 -10.53 -23.06
N PHE A 150 -18.97 -10.40 -21.86
CA PHE A 150 -18.63 -11.23 -20.68
C PHE A 150 -19.67 -12.34 -20.40
N LYS A 151 -20.71 -12.51 -21.24
CA LYS A 151 -21.72 -13.57 -21.08
C LYS A 151 -21.24 -15.00 -21.41
N TYR A 152 -20.01 -15.16 -21.90
CA TYR A 152 -19.48 -16.44 -22.40
C TYR A 152 -18.14 -16.85 -21.78
N ILE A 153 -17.95 -16.60 -20.48
CA ILE A 153 -16.97 -17.34 -19.67
C ILE A 153 -17.74 -18.27 -18.73
#